data_AF-A0A9D9HMX8-F1
#
_entry.id   AF-A0A9D9HMX8-F1
#
_cell.length_a   1.000
_cell.length_b   1.000
_cell.length_c   1.000
_cell.angle_alpha   90.00
_cell.angle_beta   90.00
_cell.angle_gamma   90.00
#
_symmetry.space_group_name_H-M   'P 1'
#
loop_
_entity.id
_entity.type
_entity.pdbx_description
1 polymer ?
#
loop_
_entity_poly.entity_id
_entity_poly.type
_entity_poly.pdbx_seq_one_letter_code
_entity_poly.pdbx_strand_id
1 'polypeptide(L)'
;MSYTQRFTTSVTVSGSKTVSYSYPASEHGGSGSKTVYFQETVPVNINIHVDTTPFDQSVAIANATVDTLTGAVVSMNSSQCSAIHESGEKISNALTEGFYKLIGSELTTQISENKSILQSKIALVIELSKDIANKHGRMAEDMNRLKRHYSEVFDAIDEDCEKRILALDKPAFNLFKARENLIKEPYTRDGVFPLQETKDISSCQTLSAVGRLRRKVSDVIKIMTGTALNTQKYLRDINTFVKPGEVKEKIKAFVPVVYCEQTSLKEEGCKEVVSVFNSELDSEELKEKIKDFVLGAQAEKWDCIQEGELKLIDQWFMNYAEQDLNNSVLEDKQRVYDQIMSLWKNKALKTLDKK
;
A
#
# COMPACT_ATOMS: atom_id res chain seq x y z
N MET A 1 -11.28 40.73 -91.27
CA MET A 1 -10.85 41.65 -92.35
C MET A 1 -11.98 41.76 -93.37
N SER A 2 -12.72 42.87 -93.33
CA SER A 2 -13.77 43.16 -94.31
C SER A 2 -13.15 43.31 -95.70
N TYR A 3 -13.82 42.80 -96.72
CA TYR A 3 -13.34 42.84 -98.10
C TYR A 3 -14.46 43.27 -99.04
N THR A 4 -14.06 43.90 -100.14
CA THR A 4 -14.97 44.37 -101.18
C THR A 4 -14.65 43.64 -102.46
N GLN A 5 -15.65 42.95 -103.02
CA GLN A 5 -15.53 42.31 -104.31
C GLN A 5 -16.29 43.12 -105.35
N ARG A 6 -15.63 43.41 -106.47
CA ARG A 6 -16.19 44.20 -107.57
C ARG A 6 -16.62 43.30 -108.71
N PHE A 7 -17.81 43.53 -109.22
CA PHE A 7 -18.35 42.90 -110.41
C PHE A 7 -18.74 43.99 -111.41
N THR A 8 -18.22 43.89 -112.64
CA THR A 8 -18.57 44.81 -113.72
C THR A 8 -19.42 44.06 -114.74
N THR A 9 -20.58 44.62 -115.07
CA THR A 9 -21.45 44.14 -116.14
C THR A 9 -21.90 45.34 -116.97
N SER A 10 -22.46 45.12 -118.15
CA SER A 10 -22.91 46.22 -119.03
C SER A 10 -24.37 46.02 -119.41
N VAL A 11 -25.15 47.09 -119.36
CA VAL A 11 -26.56 47.07 -119.70
C VAL A 11 -26.80 48.02 -120.87
N THR A 12 -27.46 47.55 -121.92
CA THR A 12 -27.79 48.37 -123.08
C THR A 12 -29.08 49.14 -122.83
N VAL A 13 -29.02 50.46 -122.89
CA VAL A 13 -30.13 51.39 -122.67
C VAL A 13 -30.47 52.08 -123.99
N SER A 14 -31.75 52.23 -124.30
CA SER A 14 -32.24 52.85 -125.54
C SER A 14 -33.19 54.01 -125.24
N GLY A 15 -33.07 55.11 -125.98
CA GLY A 15 -33.92 56.30 -125.83
C GLY A 15 -34.05 57.09 -127.12
N SER A 16 -34.77 58.23 -127.09
CA SER A 16 -34.90 59.13 -128.25
C SER A 16 -34.66 60.58 -127.88
N LYS A 17 -33.96 61.33 -128.72
CA LYS A 17 -33.64 62.75 -128.54
C LYS A 17 -34.04 63.55 -129.77
N THR A 18 -34.72 64.68 -129.58
CA THR A 18 -35.14 65.57 -130.66
C THR A 18 -34.06 66.61 -130.96
N VAL A 19 -33.67 66.73 -132.23
CA VAL A 19 -32.66 67.69 -132.71
C VAL A 19 -33.32 68.65 -133.70
N SER A 20 -33.12 69.96 -133.51
CA SER A 20 -33.71 71.01 -134.33
C SER A 20 -32.69 71.60 -135.31
N TYR A 21 -33.11 71.89 -136.53
CA TYR A 21 -32.28 72.58 -137.53
C TYR A 21 -33.05 73.76 -138.16
N SER A 22 -32.32 74.82 -138.50
CA SER A 22 -32.86 76.10 -139.00
C SER A 22 -31.96 76.65 -140.10
N TYR A 23 -32.54 77.16 -141.18
CA TYR A 23 -31.82 77.83 -142.27
C TYR A 23 -32.42 79.22 -142.57
N PRO A 24 -31.57 80.20 -142.98
CA PRO A 24 -31.92 81.62 -143.02
C PRO A 24 -32.82 82.04 -144.21
N ALA A 25 -33.50 83.19 -144.04
CA ALA A 25 -34.66 83.60 -144.82
C ALA A 25 -34.35 84.37 -146.12
N SER A 26 -34.76 83.79 -147.26
CA SER A 26 -35.19 84.54 -148.44
C SER A 26 -36.58 84.02 -148.85
N GLU A 27 -37.58 84.77 -148.43
CA GLU A 27 -39.02 84.74 -148.78
C GLU A 27 -39.91 83.54 -148.41
N HIS A 28 -39.41 82.35 -148.02
CA HIS A 28 -40.21 81.33 -147.30
C HIS A 28 -39.37 80.52 -146.27
N GLY A 29 -38.96 81.16 -145.16
CA GLY A 29 -38.13 80.52 -144.11
C GLY A 29 -38.92 79.65 -143.12
N GLY A 30 -38.34 78.53 -142.69
CA GLY A 30 -38.90 77.64 -141.67
C GLY A 30 -37.85 76.79 -140.96
N SER A 31 -38.09 76.50 -139.67
CA SER A 31 -37.26 75.62 -138.82
C SER A 31 -38.02 74.32 -138.51
N GLY A 32 -37.34 73.18 -138.52
CA GLY A 32 -37.91 71.86 -138.25
C GLY A 32 -37.16 71.11 -137.16
N SER A 33 -37.81 70.14 -136.53
CA SER A 33 -37.19 69.24 -135.56
C SER A 33 -37.40 67.78 -135.95
N LYS A 34 -36.39 66.94 -135.72
CA LYS A 34 -36.43 65.49 -136.00
C LYS A 34 -36.00 64.72 -134.76
N THR A 35 -36.82 63.74 -134.36
CA THR A 35 -36.50 62.82 -133.27
C THR A 35 -35.58 61.71 -133.75
N VAL A 36 -34.47 61.49 -133.05
CA VAL A 36 -33.47 60.45 -133.34
C VAL A 36 -33.40 59.48 -132.16
N TYR A 37 -33.49 58.18 -132.43
CA TYR A 37 -33.35 57.12 -131.43
C TYR A 37 -31.88 56.72 -131.26
N PHE A 38 -31.44 56.50 -130.02
CA PHE A 38 -30.10 56.04 -129.70
C PHE A 38 -30.14 54.79 -128.82
N GLN A 39 -29.11 53.96 -128.95
CA GLN A 39 -28.84 52.82 -128.10
C GLN A 39 -27.41 52.95 -127.58
N GLU A 40 -27.24 52.94 -126.26
CA GLU A 40 -25.94 53.08 -125.61
C GLU A 40 -25.74 51.97 -124.60
N THR A 41 -24.56 51.38 -124.58
CA THR A 41 -24.20 50.35 -123.61
C THR A 41 -23.53 51.02 -122.42
N VAL A 42 -24.20 51.02 -121.28
CA VAL A 42 -23.73 51.67 -120.06
C VAL A 42 -23.10 50.62 -119.15
N PRO A 43 -21.82 50.78 -118.75
CA PRO A 43 -21.20 49.89 -117.78
C PRO A 43 -21.81 50.11 -116.40
N VAL A 44 -22.26 49.02 -115.77
CA VAL A 44 -22.76 48.95 -114.41
C VAL A 44 -21.72 48.26 -113.54
N ASN A 45 -21.19 48.99 -112.56
CA ASN A 45 -20.25 48.45 -111.58
C ASN A 45 -21.00 48.16 -110.28
N ILE A 46 -21.00 46.90 -109.85
CA ILE A 46 -21.59 46.44 -108.59
C ILE A 46 -20.44 46.15 -107.63
N ASN A 47 -20.43 46.86 -106.50
CA ASN A 47 -19.49 46.62 -105.42
C ASN A 47 -20.23 45.91 -104.28
N ILE A 48 -19.86 44.67 -103.96
CA ILE A 48 -20.38 43.95 -102.80
C ILE A 48 -19.36 44.09 -101.68
N HIS A 49 -19.78 44.76 -100.61
CA HIS A 49 -18.98 44.92 -99.40
C HIS A 49 -19.41 43.88 -98.37
N VAL A 50 -18.49 42.98 -98.00
CA VAL A 50 -18.71 42.01 -96.93
C VAL A 50 -18.04 42.54 -95.68
N ASP A 51 -18.86 42.98 -94.74
CA ASP A 51 -18.40 43.48 -93.46
C ASP A 51 -18.23 42.32 -92.46
N THR A 52 -16.98 42.03 -92.07
CA THR A 52 -16.68 41.00 -91.06
C THR A 52 -16.55 41.59 -89.66
N THR A 53 -16.63 42.91 -89.49
CA THR A 53 -16.51 43.56 -88.18
C THR A 53 -17.47 43.03 -87.11
N PRO A 54 -18.76 42.74 -87.38
CA PRO A 54 -19.64 42.19 -86.34
C PRO A 54 -19.23 40.77 -85.90
N PHE A 55 -18.63 39.97 -86.80
CA PHE A 55 -18.14 38.65 -86.47
C PHE A 55 -16.81 38.72 -85.70
N ASP A 56 -15.88 39.56 -86.15
CA ASP A 56 -14.60 39.78 -85.45
C ASP A 56 -14.85 40.32 -84.02
N GLN A 57 -15.88 41.16 -83.85
CA GLN A 57 -16.30 41.69 -82.55
C GLN A 57 -16.93 40.61 -81.64
N SER A 58 -17.72 39.69 -82.18
CA SER A 58 -18.31 38.61 -81.37
C SER A 58 -17.25 37.62 -80.87
N VAL A 59 -16.25 37.30 -81.69
CA VAL A 59 -15.10 36.48 -81.30
C VAL A 59 -14.27 37.17 -80.22
N ALA A 60 -14.04 38.49 -80.35
CA ALA A 60 -13.34 39.27 -79.32
C ALA A 60 -14.10 39.28 -77.97
N ILE A 61 -15.43 39.44 -78.00
CA ILE A 61 -16.28 39.39 -76.81
C ILE A 61 -16.30 37.99 -76.18
N ALA A 62 -16.32 36.93 -77.00
CA ALA A 62 -16.26 35.55 -76.52
C ALA A 62 -14.93 35.25 -75.82
N ASN A 63 -13.81 35.69 -76.38
CA ASN A 63 -12.50 35.53 -75.73
C ASN A 63 -12.44 36.29 -74.39
N ALA A 64 -12.92 37.54 -74.36
CA ALA A 64 -12.95 38.33 -73.13
C ALA A 64 -13.85 37.69 -72.03
N THR A 65 -14.98 37.09 -72.41
CA THR A 65 -15.85 36.39 -71.45
C THR A 65 -15.24 35.08 -70.94
N VAL A 66 -14.51 34.34 -71.78
CA VAL A 66 -13.76 33.15 -71.35
C VAL A 66 -12.59 33.52 -70.43
N ASP A 67 -11.87 34.61 -70.71
CA ASP A 67 -10.76 35.08 -69.87
C ASP A 67 -11.25 35.55 -68.49
N THR A 68 -12.37 36.29 -68.46
CA THR A 68 -12.98 36.73 -67.20
C THR A 68 -13.54 35.56 -66.39
N LEU A 69 -14.16 34.57 -67.03
CA LEU A 69 -14.58 33.34 -66.36
C LEU A 69 -13.37 32.57 -65.82
N THR A 70 -12.29 32.46 -66.58
CA THR A 70 -11.06 31.79 -66.15
C THR A 70 -10.46 32.49 -64.93
N GLY A 71 -10.39 33.83 -64.95
CA GLY A 71 -9.96 34.62 -63.79
C GLY A 71 -10.86 34.42 -62.57
N ALA A 72 -12.18 34.36 -62.77
CA ALA A 72 -13.14 34.09 -61.69
C ALA A 72 -12.97 32.68 -61.09
N VAL A 73 -12.74 31.65 -61.93
CA VAL A 73 -12.49 30.27 -61.47
C VAL A 73 -11.16 30.16 -60.74
N VAL A 74 -10.10 30.82 -61.22
CA VAL A 74 -8.81 30.86 -60.52
C VAL A 74 -8.96 31.55 -59.16
N SER A 75 -9.67 32.67 -59.09
CA SER A 75 -9.98 33.36 -57.83
C SER A 75 -10.81 32.49 -56.89
N MET A 76 -11.82 31.79 -57.40
CA MET A 76 -12.65 30.87 -56.63
C MET A 76 -11.83 29.71 -56.07
N ASN A 77 -10.99 29.06 -56.88
CA ASN A 77 -10.12 27.98 -56.43
C ASN A 77 -9.11 28.47 -55.39
N SER A 78 -8.51 29.65 -55.60
CA SER A 78 -7.60 30.25 -54.62
C SER A 78 -8.31 30.56 -53.30
N SER A 79 -9.52 31.13 -53.37
CA SER A 79 -10.35 31.40 -52.21
C SER A 79 -10.74 30.11 -51.48
N GLN A 80 -11.09 29.06 -52.22
CA GLN A 80 -11.42 27.75 -51.66
C GLN A 80 -10.21 27.09 -51.00
N CYS A 81 -9.03 27.14 -51.62
CA CYS A 81 -7.78 26.68 -51.01
C CYS A 81 -7.45 27.45 -49.72
N SER A 82 -7.63 28.78 -49.72
CA SER A 82 -7.44 29.61 -48.53
C SER A 82 -8.43 29.23 -47.41
N ALA A 83 -9.69 29.00 -47.75
CA ALA A 83 -10.72 28.60 -46.78
C ALA A 83 -10.45 27.20 -46.19
N ILE A 84 -9.99 26.24 -47.02
CA ILE A 84 -9.58 24.92 -46.55
C ILE A 84 -8.38 25.03 -45.60
N HIS A 85 -7.41 25.88 -45.93
CA HIS A 85 -6.24 26.10 -45.08
C HIS A 85 -6.61 26.70 -43.73
N GLU A 86 -7.41 27.77 -43.72
CA GLU A 86 -7.90 28.41 -42.50
C GLU A 86 -8.74 27.44 -41.63
N SER A 87 -9.60 26.64 -42.26
CA SER A 87 -10.37 25.62 -41.54
C SER A 87 -9.46 24.53 -40.96
N GLY A 88 -8.43 24.11 -41.69
CA GLY A 88 -7.46 23.13 -41.22
C GLY A 88 -6.68 23.64 -40.01
N GLU A 89 -6.26 24.90 -40.03
CA GLU A 89 -5.58 25.55 -38.91
C GLU A 89 -6.49 25.64 -37.68
N LYS A 90 -7.75 26.08 -37.86
CA LYS A 90 -8.75 26.11 -36.77
C LYS A 90 -8.99 24.74 -36.16
N ILE A 91 -9.13 23.69 -36.98
CA ILE A 91 -9.33 22.32 -36.50
C ILE A 91 -8.09 21.84 -35.74
N SER A 92 -6.89 22.08 -36.28
CA SER A 92 -5.63 21.69 -35.63
C SER A 92 -5.45 22.38 -34.28
N ASN A 93 -5.71 23.69 -34.20
CA ASN A 93 -5.61 24.45 -32.96
C ASN A 93 -6.67 23.99 -31.94
N ALA A 94 -7.91 23.77 -32.37
CA ALA A 94 -8.96 23.24 -31.49
C ALA A 94 -8.64 21.81 -30.99
N LEU A 95 -8.05 20.96 -31.85
CA LEU A 95 -7.64 19.60 -31.48
C LEU A 95 -6.52 19.62 -30.44
N THR A 96 -5.48 20.41 -30.67
CA THR A 96 -4.34 20.52 -29.75
C THR A 96 -4.77 21.11 -28.41
N GLU A 97 -5.57 22.17 -28.41
CA GLU A 97 -6.12 22.76 -27.19
C GLU A 97 -7.03 21.78 -26.44
N GLY A 98 -7.91 21.07 -27.15
CA GLY A 98 -8.78 20.04 -26.58
C GLY A 98 -7.99 18.91 -25.93
N PHE A 99 -6.92 18.45 -26.59
CA PHE A 99 -6.04 17.41 -26.07
C PHE A 99 -5.29 17.86 -24.82
N TYR A 100 -4.69 19.06 -24.83
CA TYR A 100 -4.02 19.61 -23.65
C TYR A 100 -4.98 19.80 -22.49
N LYS A 101 -6.20 20.27 -22.75
CA LYS A 101 -7.23 20.42 -21.72
C LYS A 101 -7.66 19.07 -21.14
N LEU A 102 -7.80 18.05 -21.98
CA LEU A 102 -8.15 16.69 -21.55
C LEU A 102 -7.03 16.10 -20.68
N ILE A 103 -5.77 16.17 -21.12
CA ILE A 103 -4.62 15.73 -20.32
C ILE A 103 -4.53 16.50 -19.01
N GLY A 104 -4.69 17.82 -19.05
CA GLY A 104 -4.67 18.65 -17.85
C GLY A 104 -5.77 18.27 -16.86
N SER A 105 -6.98 18.00 -17.34
CA SER A 105 -8.09 17.52 -16.52
C SER A 105 -7.78 16.15 -15.91
N GLU A 106 -7.30 15.21 -16.71
CA GLU A 106 -6.99 13.85 -16.26
C GLU A 106 -5.87 13.84 -15.21
N LEU A 107 -4.79 14.60 -15.44
CA LEU A 107 -3.73 14.80 -14.46
C LEU A 107 -4.25 15.43 -13.16
N THR A 108 -5.14 16.41 -13.27
CA THR A 108 -5.73 17.06 -12.08
C THR A 108 -6.59 16.07 -11.29
N THR A 109 -7.37 15.22 -11.96
CA THR A 109 -8.16 14.15 -11.34
C THR A 109 -7.24 13.17 -10.62
N GLN A 110 -6.19 12.67 -11.28
CA GLN A 110 -5.23 11.73 -10.68
C GLN A 110 -4.49 12.35 -9.47
N ILE A 111 -4.12 13.62 -9.55
CA ILE A 111 -3.51 14.35 -8.41
C ILE A 111 -4.50 14.42 -7.24
N SER A 112 -5.77 14.71 -7.51
CA SER A 112 -6.82 14.80 -6.48
C SER A 112 -7.08 13.44 -5.80
N GLU A 113 -7.16 12.36 -6.59
CA GLU A 113 -7.31 11.00 -6.10
C GLU A 113 -6.11 10.57 -5.23
N ASN A 114 -4.90 10.77 -5.73
CA ASN A 114 -3.68 10.46 -4.98
C ASN A 114 -3.58 11.28 -3.69
N LYS A 115 -3.99 12.56 -3.72
CA LYS A 115 -4.05 13.42 -2.53
C LYS A 115 -5.04 12.88 -1.52
N SER A 116 -6.22 12.41 -1.95
CA SER A 116 -7.22 11.79 -1.08
C SER A 116 -6.67 10.52 -0.39
N ILE A 117 -6.02 9.65 -1.17
CA ILE A 117 -5.37 8.44 -0.65
C ILE A 117 -4.23 8.78 0.33
N LEU A 118 -3.44 9.82 0.04
CA LEU A 118 -2.39 10.28 0.94
C LEU A 118 -2.98 10.76 2.26
N GLN A 119 -4.05 11.56 2.22
CA GLN A 119 -4.71 12.07 3.42
C GLN A 119 -5.30 10.95 4.28
N SER A 120 -5.91 9.92 3.68
CA SER A 120 -6.43 8.77 4.43
C SER A 120 -5.31 7.96 5.09
N LYS A 121 -4.19 7.75 4.38
CA LYS A 121 -3.01 7.09 4.96
C LYS A 121 -2.39 7.89 6.09
N ILE A 122 -2.30 9.21 5.97
CA ILE A 122 -1.81 10.09 7.04
C ILE A 122 -2.74 9.99 8.26
N ALA A 123 -4.06 10.02 8.06
CA ALA A 123 -5.02 9.86 9.15
C ALA A 123 -4.84 8.53 9.89
N LEU A 124 -4.64 7.43 9.14
CA LEU A 124 -4.36 6.11 9.71
C LEU A 124 -3.06 6.10 10.52
N VAL A 125 -1.99 6.73 10.03
CA VAL A 125 -0.71 6.83 10.76
C VAL A 125 -0.88 7.62 12.05
N ILE A 126 -1.65 8.71 12.04
CA ILE A 126 -1.95 9.50 13.24
C ILE A 126 -2.76 8.68 14.26
N GLU A 127 -3.73 7.89 13.81
CA GLU A 127 -4.50 7.00 14.67
C GLU A 127 -3.62 5.91 15.30
N LEU A 128 -2.76 5.27 14.51
CA LEU A 128 -1.81 4.27 14.99
C LEU A 128 -0.82 4.88 16.00
N SER A 129 -0.34 6.10 15.75
CA SER A 129 0.52 6.83 16.69
C SER A 129 -0.18 7.07 18.04
N LYS A 130 -1.46 7.44 18.04
CA LYS A 130 -2.26 7.59 19.26
C LYS A 130 -2.46 6.25 19.98
N ASP A 131 -2.74 5.19 19.24
CA ASP A 131 -2.91 3.85 19.82
C ASP A 131 -1.61 3.36 20.48
N ILE A 132 -0.45 3.60 19.86
CA ILE A 132 0.86 3.29 20.45
C ILE A 132 1.08 4.08 21.75
N ALA A 133 0.76 5.38 21.77
CA ALA A 133 0.88 6.19 22.98
C ALA A 133 -0.03 5.68 24.11
N ASN A 134 -1.27 5.29 23.78
CA ASN A 134 -2.21 4.72 24.74
C ASN A 134 -1.74 3.37 25.28
N LYS A 135 -1.25 2.48 24.41
CA LYS A 135 -0.68 1.18 24.80
C LYS A 135 0.54 1.36 25.71
N HIS A 136 1.41 2.31 25.40
CA HIS A 136 2.55 2.63 26.25
C HIS A 136 2.11 3.13 27.63
N GLY A 137 1.10 4.02 27.69
CA GLY A 137 0.51 4.47 28.95
C GLY A 137 -0.04 3.32 29.81
N ARG A 138 -0.79 2.40 29.18
CA ARG A 138 -1.29 1.19 29.84
C ARG A 138 -0.16 0.30 30.36
N MET A 139 0.88 0.09 29.56
CA MET A 139 2.03 -0.72 29.96
C MET A 139 2.79 -0.12 31.15
N ALA A 140 2.92 1.22 31.19
CA ALA A 140 3.53 1.92 32.32
C ALA A 140 2.69 1.79 33.61
N GLU A 141 1.37 1.87 33.49
CA GLU A 141 0.45 1.66 34.62
C GLU A 141 0.53 0.22 35.15
N ASP A 142 0.52 -0.77 34.25
CA ASP A 142 0.65 -2.19 34.60
C ASP A 142 2.01 -2.48 35.27
N MET A 143 3.10 -1.91 34.75
CA MET A 143 4.43 -2.02 35.38
C MET A 143 4.43 -1.47 36.81
N ASN A 144 3.81 -0.30 37.01
CA ASN A 144 3.69 0.30 38.34
C ASN A 144 2.82 -0.55 39.28
N ARG A 145 1.74 -1.14 38.76
CA ARG A 145 0.89 -2.07 39.53
C ARG A 145 1.66 -3.32 39.93
N LEU A 146 2.42 -3.91 39.01
CA LEU A 146 3.24 -5.08 39.27
C LEU A 146 4.34 -4.79 40.30
N LYS A 147 4.99 -3.63 40.18
CA LYS A 147 5.99 -3.16 41.15
C LYS A 147 5.40 -3.05 42.56
N ARG A 148 4.20 -2.45 42.71
CA ARG A 148 3.53 -2.37 44.01
C ARG A 148 3.22 -3.75 44.57
N HIS A 149 2.66 -4.63 43.74
CA HIS A 149 2.32 -5.98 44.16
C HIS A 149 3.55 -6.76 44.67
N TYR A 150 4.67 -6.71 43.95
CA TYR A 150 5.88 -7.38 44.41
C TYR A 150 6.48 -6.73 45.66
N SER A 151 6.41 -5.40 45.81
CA SER A 151 6.81 -4.73 47.05
C SER A 151 6.02 -5.27 48.24
N GLU A 152 4.68 -5.35 48.12
CA GLU A 152 3.81 -5.88 49.16
C GLU A 152 4.12 -7.34 49.50
N VAL A 153 4.43 -8.17 48.49
CA VAL A 153 4.84 -9.56 48.69
C VAL A 153 6.15 -9.66 49.45
N PHE A 154 7.15 -8.84 49.11
CA PHE A 154 8.43 -8.84 49.82
C PHE A 154 8.29 -8.35 51.26
N ASP A 155 7.53 -7.27 51.48
CA ASP A 155 7.27 -6.75 52.82
C ASP A 155 6.55 -7.81 53.69
N ALA A 156 5.60 -8.55 53.11
CA ALA A 156 4.90 -9.63 53.80
C ALA A 156 5.82 -10.82 54.14
N ILE A 157 6.76 -11.15 53.25
CA ILE A 157 7.76 -12.20 53.50
C ILE A 157 8.71 -11.77 54.62
N ASP A 158 9.16 -10.52 54.61
CA ASP A 158 10.04 -9.97 55.65
C ASP A 158 9.34 -10.00 57.02
N GLU A 159 8.06 -9.63 57.08
CA GLU A 159 7.25 -9.70 58.30
C GLU A 159 7.08 -11.16 58.80
N ASP A 160 6.84 -12.12 57.90
CA ASP A 160 6.75 -13.54 58.29
C ASP A 160 8.10 -14.09 58.75
N CYS A 161 9.20 -13.68 58.12
CA CYS A 161 10.56 -14.01 58.55
C CYS A 161 10.85 -13.47 59.96
N GLU A 162 10.52 -12.21 60.24
CA GLU A 162 10.67 -11.63 61.57
C GLU A 162 9.86 -12.41 62.63
N LYS A 163 8.58 -12.71 62.34
CA LYS A 163 7.72 -13.51 63.21
C LYS A 163 8.30 -14.90 63.48
N ARG A 164 8.86 -15.57 62.47
CA ARG A 164 9.48 -16.89 62.61
C ARG A 164 10.75 -16.84 63.46
N ILE A 165 11.60 -15.82 63.29
CA ILE A 165 12.79 -15.62 64.14
C ILE A 165 12.36 -15.44 65.60
N LEU A 166 11.38 -14.56 65.86
CA LEU A 166 10.85 -14.35 67.21
C LEU A 166 10.26 -15.63 67.81
N ALA A 167 9.58 -16.46 67.00
CA ALA A 167 9.03 -17.73 67.45
C ALA A 167 10.13 -18.75 67.81
N LEU A 168 11.24 -18.77 67.07
CA LEU A 168 12.42 -19.61 67.37
C LEU A 168 13.17 -19.15 68.63
N ASP A 169 13.23 -17.85 68.89
CA ASP A 169 13.91 -17.30 70.07
C ASP A 169 13.09 -17.45 71.36
N LYS A 170 11.75 -17.39 71.27
CA LYS A 170 10.82 -17.53 72.40
C LYS A 170 11.10 -18.73 73.33
N PRO A 171 11.32 -19.97 72.85
CA PRO A 171 11.68 -21.09 73.72
C PRO A 171 13.03 -20.91 74.43
N ALA A 172 14.03 -20.29 73.81
CA ALA A 172 15.31 -20.03 74.44
C ALA A 172 15.15 -19.06 75.64
N PHE A 173 14.37 -17.99 75.46
CA PHE A 173 14.04 -17.07 76.56
C PHE A 173 13.17 -17.70 77.64
N ASN A 174 12.22 -18.57 77.27
CA ASN A 174 11.41 -19.31 78.24
C ASN A 174 12.25 -20.30 79.06
N LEU A 175 13.24 -20.95 78.47
CA LEU A 175 14.18 -21.81 79.19
C LEU A 175 15.02 -21.01 80.20
N PHE A 176 15.45 -19.80 79.84
CA PHE A 176 16.13 -18.90 80.78
C PHE A 176 15.24 -18.55 81.98
N LYS A 177 13.99 -18.14 81.75
CA LYS A 177 13.02 -17.87 82.84
C LYS A 177 12.73 -19.11 83.67
N ALA A 178 12.55 -20.26 83.04
CA ALA A 178 12.32 -21.53 83.72
C ALA A 178 13.54 -21.95 84.56
N ARG A 179 14.77 -21.70 84.09
CA ARG A 179 16.00 -21.92 84.86
C ARG A 179 16.03 -21.06 86.12
N GLU A 180 15.64 -19.78 86.03
CA GLU A 180 15.58 -18.90 87.20
C GLU A 180 14.59 -19.45 88.25
N ASN A 181 13.38 -19.81 87.84
CA ASN A 181 12.34 -20.31 88.76
C ASN A 181 12.59 -21.76 89.26
N LEU A 182 13.24 -22.62 88.46
CA LEU A 182 13.46 -24.03 88.82
C LEU A 182 14.80 -24.27 89.53
N ILE A 183 15.81 -23.44 89.30
CA ILE A 183 17.15 -23.64 89.87
C ILE A 183 17.46 -22.58 90.92
N LYS A 184 17.14 -21.31 90.70
CA LYS A 184 17.53 -20.25 91.65
C LYS A 184 16.57 -20.19 92.83
N GLU A 185 15.27 -20.12 92.56
CA GLU A 185 14.24 -20.00 93.61
C GLU A 185 14.28 -21.12 94.66
N PRO A 186 14.34 -22.42 94.30
CA PRO A 186 14.34 -23.50 95.29
C PRO A 186 15.61 -23.48 96.15
N TYR A 187 16.77 -23.18 95.57
CA TYR A 187 18.03 -23.09 96.32
C TYR A 187 18.07 -21.89 97.27
N THR A 188 17.45 -20.76 96.88
CA THR A 188 17.31 -19.61 97.78
C THR A 188 16.24 -19.81 98.85
N ARG A 189 15.21 -20.63 98.57
CA ARG A 189 14.08 -20.86 99.49
C ARG A 189 14.32 -22.01 100.47
N ASP A 190 15.00 -23.08 100.04
CA ASP A 190 15.40 -24.22 100.88
C ASP A 190 16.74 -23.99 101.62
N GLY A 191 17.43 -22.87 101.35
CA GLY A 191 18.62 -22.45 102.13
C GLY A 191 18.31 -22.08 103.58
N VAL A 192 17.03 -21.99 103.96
CA VAL A 192 16.58 -21.80 105.35
C VAL A 192 16.05 -23.13 105.87
N PHE A 193 16.94 -23.98 106.36
CA PHE A 193 16.57 -25.18 107.12
C PHE A 193 16.14 -24.78 108.54
N PRO A 194 14.88 -24.97 108.98
CA PRO A 194 14.57 -24.93 110.40
C PRO A 194 15.14 -26.20 111.06
N LEU A 195 15.89 -25.99 112.14
CA LEU A 195 16.74 -26.98 112.81
C LEU A 195 15.96 -28.06 113.60
N GLN A 196 14.68 -28.26 113.35
CA GLN A 196 13.85 -29.14 114.19
C GLN A 196 12.83 -29.93 113.36
N GLU A 197 12.90 -31.25 113.54
CA GLU A 197 11.93 -32.30 113.22
C GLU A 197 12.03 -33.02 111.86
N THR A 198 12.42 -34.31 111.96
CA THR A 198 12.34 -35.40 110.98
C THR A 198 13.39 -35.43 109.85
N LYS A 199 14.57 -35.97 110.18
CA LYS A 199 15.61 -36.40 109.22
C LYS A 199 15.07 -37.30 108.11
N ASP A 200 14.06 -38.12 108.38
CA ASP A 200 13.54 -39.11 107.44
C ASP A 200 12.52 -38.53 106.44
N ILE A 201 11.67 -37.60 106.89
CA ILE A 201 10.66 -36.95 106.02
C ILE A 201 11.33 -35.92 105.11
N SER A 202 12.29 -35.14 105.61
CA SER A 202 13.09 -34.21 104.80
C SER A 202 13.92 -34.95 103.75
N SER A 203 14.55 -36.07 104.10
CA SER A 203 15.28 -36.92 103.15
C SER A 203 14.37 -37.53 102.08
N CYS A 204 13.15 -37.94 102.43
CA CYS A 204 12.20 -38.51 101.46
C CYS A 204 11.59 -37.44 100.54
N GLN A 205 11.30 -36.24 101.05
CA GLN A 205 10.82 -35.11 100.25
C GLN A 205 11.90 -34.61 99.29
N THR A 206 13.15 -34.50 99.73
CA THR A 206 14.28 -34.16 98.87
C THR A 206 14.55 -35.24 97.81
N LEU A 207 14.54 -36.53 98.18
CA LEU A 207 14.64 -37.64 97.21
C LEU A 207 13.48 -37.64 96.21
N SER A 208 12.26 -37.31 96.63
CA SER A 208 11.09 -37.21 95.75
C SER A 208 11.19 -36.01 94.80
N ALA A 209 11.69 -34.87 95.27
CA ALA A 209 11.96 -33.70 94.44
C ALA A 209 13.07 -33.99 93.41
N VAL A 210 14.16 -34.64 93.84
CA VAL A 210 15.24 -35.10 92.95
C VAL A 210 14.74 -36.13 91.95
N GLY A 211 13.86 -37.05 92.35
CA GLY A 211 13.23 -38.03 91.46
C GLY A 211 12.34 -37.38 90.39
N ARG A 212 11.53 -36.39 90.77
CA ARG A 212 10.71 -35.58 89.85
C ARG A 212 11.59 -34.77 88.89
N LEU A 213 12.68 -34.18 89.39
CA LEU A 213 13.65 -33.45 88.59
C LEU A 213 14.34 -34.39 87.58
N ARG A 214 14.83 -35.56 88.04
CA ARG A 214 15.49 -36.56 87.18
C ARG A 214 14.55 -37.07 86.09
N ARG A 215 13.26 -37.26 86.41
CA ARG A 215 12.24 -37.63 85.41
C ARG A 215 12.05 -36.52 84.37
N LYS A 216 11.85 -35.27 84.80
CA LYS A 216 11.72 -34.12 83.90
C LYS A 216 12.97 -33.91 83.03
N VAL A 217 14.16 -34.02 83.61
CA VAL A 217 15.44 -33.92 82.88
C VAL A 217 15.56 -35.06 81.86
N SER A 218 15.20 -36.28 82.22
CA SER A 218 15.18 -37.41 81.29
C SER A 218 14.22 -37.18 80.12
N ASP A 219 13.03 -36.62 80.38
CA ASP A 219 12.06 -36.29 79.34
C ASP A 219 12.58 -35.17 78.41
N VAL A 220 13.24 -34.14 78.96
CA VAL A 220 13.89 -33.09 78.15
C VAL A 220 15.03 -33.64 77.30
N ILE A 221 15.87 -34.53 77.86
CA ILE A 221 16.95 -35.18 77.11
C ILE A 221 16.38 -36.03 75.96
N LYS A 222 15.28 -36.75 76.17
CA LYS A 222 14.60 -37.49 75.09
C LYS A 222 14.10 -36.58 73.98
N ILE A 223 13.52 -35.43 74.33
CA ILE A 223 13.06 -34.45 73.32
C ILE A 223 14.27 -33.87 72.58
N MET A 224 15.33 -33.47 73.29
CA MET A 224 16.54 -32.89 72.69
C MET A 224 17.29 -33.87 71.80
N THR A 225 17.37 -35.14 72.18
CA THR A 225 17.95 -36.19 71.33
C THR A 225 17.10 -36.44 70.08
N GLY A 226 15.77 -36.39 70.20
CA GLY A 226 14.85 -36.45 69.06
C GLY A 226 15.03 -35.28 68.10
N THR A 227 15.13 -34.04 68.60
CA THR A 227 15.33 -32.86 67.75
C THR A 227 16.72 -32.84 67.10
N ALA A 228 17.77 -33.25 67.81
CA ALA A 228 19.13 -33.38 67.26
C ALA A 228 19.21 -34.44 66.13
N LEU A 229 18.54 -35.58 66.31
CA LEU A 229 18.43 -36.59 65.25
C LEU A 229 17.69 -36.07 64.02
N ASN A 230 16.62 -35.31 64.21
CA ASN A 230 15.88 -34.71 63.09
C ASN A 230 16.72 -33.66 62.37
N THR A 231 17.47 -32.80 63.07
CA THR A 231 18.39 -31.84 62.44
C THR A 231 19.49 -32.54 61.64
N GLN A 232 20.04 -33.64 62.15
CA GLN A 232 21.01 -34.43 61.40
C GLN A 232 20.42 -35.04 60.12
N LYS A 233 19.15 -35.48 60.15
CA LYS A 233 18.44 -35.94 58.95
C LYS A 233 18.27 -34.83 57.92
N TYR A 234 17.75 -33.66 58.33
CA TYR A 234 17.62 -32.51 57.44
C TYR A 234 18.94 -32.08 56.80
N LEU A 235 20.04 -32.10 57.56
CA LEU A 235 21.37 -31.80 57.02
C LEU A 235 21.85 -32.84 56.00
N ARG A 236 21.52 -34.13 56.18
CA ARG A 236 21.82 -35.15 55.17
C ARG A 236 21.00 -34.91 53.91
N ASP A 237 19.71 -34.63 54.06
CA ASP A 237 18.81 -34.37 52.93
C ASP A 237 19.30 -33.14 52.13
N ILE A 238 19.62 -32.03 52.82
CA ILE A 238 20.21 -30.84 52.18
C ILE A 238 21.52 -31.19 51.46
N ASN A 239 22.41 -31.98 52.06
CA ASN A 239 23.65 -32.39 51.42
C ASN A 239 23.43 -33.32 50.21
N THR A 240 22.31 -34.04 50.13
CA THR A 240 21.97 -34.80 48.91
C THR A 240 21.54 -33.89 47.76
N PHE A 241 20.89 -32.75 48.04
CA PHE A 241 20.54 -31.76 47.03
C PHE A 241 21.74 -30.89 46.60
N VAL A 242 22.66 -30.60 47.52
CA VAL A 242 23.80 -29.69 47.28
C VAL A 242 25.00 -30.39 46.63
N LYS A 243 25.06 -31.74 46.63
CA LYS A 243 26.08 -32.44 45.84
C LYS A 243 25.81 -32.17 44.35
N PRO A 244 26.75 -31.55 43.61
CA PRO A 244 26.66 -31.53 42.16
C PRO A 244 26.68 -33.00 41.72
N GLY A 245 25.54 -33.50 41.25
CA GLY A 245 25.50 -34.83 40.67
C GLY A 245 26.58 -34.94 39.60
N GLU A 246 27.41 -35.98 39.66
CA GLU A 246 28.29 -36.30 38.55
C GLU A 246 27.44 -36.39 37.28
N VAL A 247 27.62 -35.43 36.38
CA VAL A 247 26.82 -35.30 35.16
C VAL A 247 27.16 -36.49 34.26
N LYS A 248 26.30 -37.52 34.31
CA LYS A 248 26.55 -38.80 33.60
C LYS A 248 26.41 -38.69 32.09
N GLU A 249 25.77 -37.64 31.55
CA GLU A 249 25.70 -37.38 30.11
C GLU A 249 25.65 -35.87 29.83
N LYS A 250 26.48 -35.39 28.89
CA LYS A 250 26.39 -34.04 28.34
C LYS A 250 25.14 -33.97 27.46
N ILE A 251 24.02 -33.60 28.05
CA ILE A 251 22.78 -33.31 27.32
C ILE A 251 23.02 -32.00 26.54
N LYS A 252 22.77 -32.02 25.23
CA LYS A 252 22.78 -30.80 24.41
C LYS A 252 21.61 -29.92 24.87
N ALA A 253 21.90 -28.87 25.62
CA ALA A 253 20.92 -27.85 25.97
C ALA A 253 20.76 -26.91 24.77
N PHE A 254 19.53 -26.73 24.31
CA PHE A 254 19.18 -25.72 23.32
C PHE A 254 18.74 -24.46 24.06
N VAL A 255 19.43 -23.34 23.79
CA VAL A 255 19.11 -22.04 24.38
C VAL A 255 18.19 -21.30 23.41
N PRO A 256 17.01 -20.82 23.85
CA PRO A 256 16.14 -20.00 23.01
C PRO A 256 16.81 -18.65 22.78
N VAL A 257 16.93 -18.26 21.51
CA VAL A 257 17.53 -16.99 21.10
C VAL A 257 16.51 -16.20 20.30
N VAL A 258 16.33 -14.93 20.64
CA VAL A 258 15.52 -13.99 19.86
C VAL A 258 16.45 -13.05 19.11
N TYR A 259 16.31 -12.97 17.79
CA TYR A 259 17.10 -12.07 16.95
C TYR A 259 16.17 -11.21 16.09
N CYS A 260 16.63 -9.99 15.79
CA CYS A 260 15.94 -9.07 14.89
C CYS A 260 16.77 -8.87 13.61
N GLU A 261 16.20 -9.24 12.47
CA GLU A 261 16.76 -9.01 11.14
C GLU A 261 16.15 -7.72 10.57
N GLN A 262 17.01 -6.79 10.13
CA GLN A 262 16.59 -5.61 9.39
C GLN A 262 17.19 -5.67 7.97
N THR A 263 16.33 -5.54 6.97
CA THR A 263 16.75 -5.35 5.58
C THR A 263 16.96 -3.86 5.34
N SER A 264 18.19 -3.46 5.02
CA SER A 264 18.50 -2.08 4.65
C SER A 264 17.93 -1.77 3.26
N LEU A 265 17.27 -0.61 3.11
CA LEU A 265 16.71 -0.14 1.83
C LEU A 265 17.76 0.22 0.76
N LYS A 266 19.05 0.25 1.12
CA LYS A 266 20.11 0.76 0.23
C LYS A 266 20.61 -0.27 -0.78
N GLU A 267 20.53 -1.56 -0.46
CA GLU A 267 20.96 -2.66 -1.34
C GLU A 267 20.03 -3.86 -1.14
N GLU A 268 19.32 -4.26 -2.20
CA GLU A 268 18.54 -5.50 -2.21
C GLU A 268 19.49 -6.69 -1.94
N GLY A 269 19.41 -7.27 -0.75
CA GLY A 269 20.10 -8.51 -0.40
C GLY A 269 20.99 -8.47 0.85
N CYS A 270 21.29 -7.29 1.40
CA CYS A 270 22.05 -7.18 2.65
C CYS A 270 21.12 -7.31 3.87
N LYS A 271 21.05 -8.54 4.43
CA LYS A 271 20.40 -8.84 5.70
C LYS A 271 21.33 -8.40 6.84
N GLU A 272 20.93 -7.42 7.64
CA GLU A 272 21.71 -6.98 8.79
C GLU A 272 21.01 -7.43 10.09
N VAL A 273 21.72 -8.20 10.92
CA VAL A 273 21.19 -8.65 12.22
C VAL A 273 21.47 -7.55 13.25
N VAL A 274 20.44 -6.78 13.62
CA VAL A 274 20.58 -5.55 14.41
C VAL A 274 20.72 -5.83 15.91
N SER A 275 20.06 -6.87 16.42
CA SER A 275 20.12 -7.20 17.85
C SER A 275 19.82 -8.67 18.12
N VAL A 276 20.61 -9.26 19.01
CA VAL A 276 20.44 -10.62 19.55
C VAL A 276 20.16 -10.48 21.03
N PHE A 277 19.00 -10.94 21.47
CA PHE A 277 18.60 -10.95 22.87
C PHE A 277 18.70 -12.37 23.40
N ASN A 278 19.57 -12.57 24.41
CA ASN A 278 19.67 -13.81 25.15
C ASN A 278 19.47 -13.53 26.64
N SER A 279 18.64 -14.33 27.30
CA SER A 279 18.24 -14.12 28.70
C SER A 279 19.28 -14.59 29.70
N GLU A 280 20.21 -15.46 29.33
CA GLU A 280 21.02 -16.19 30.33
C GLU A 280 22.54 -15.94 30.26
N LEU A 281 23.11 -15.51 29.13
CA LEU A 281 24.55 -15.25 28.99
C LEU A 281 24.81 -14.10 28.00
N ASP A 282 25.12 -12.93 28.55
CA ASP A 282 25.44 -11.71 27.81
C ASP A 282 26.94 -11.68 27.41
N SER A 283 27.40 -12.71 26.71
CA SER A 283 28.78 -12.79 26.21
C SER A 283 28.83 -12.31 24.75
N GLU A 284 29.71 -11.35 24.46
CA GLU A 284 29.95 -10.82 23.10
C GLU A 284 30.33 -11.93 22.10
N GLU A 285 31.11 -12.93 22.52
CA GLU A 285 31.50 -14.08 21.68
C GLU A 285 30.30 -14.94 21.25
N LEU A 286 29.26 -15.03 22.11
CA LEU A 286 28.04 -15.78 21.80
C LEU A 286 27.18 -15.01 20.80
N LYS A 287 27.12 -13.68 20.92
CA LYS A 287 26.43 -12.79 19.97
C LYS A 287 27.05 -12.86 18.58
N GLU A 288 28.37 -12.91 18.47
CA GLU A 288 29.08 -13.07 17.19
C GLU A 288 28.77 -14.42 16.54
N LYS A 289 28.87 -15.53 17.29
CA LYS A 289 28.54 -16.87 16.77
C LYS A 289 27.09 -17.00 16.32
N ILE A 290 26.16 -16.35 17.00
CA ILE A 290 24.75 -16.32 16.61
C ILE A 290 24.58 -15.50 15.32
N LYS A 291 25.24 -14.33 15.21
CA LYS A 291 25.21 -13.53 13.99
C LYS A 291 25.75 -14.31 12.80
N ASP A 292 26.86 -15.03 12.96
CA ASP A 292 27.44 -15.88 11.91
C ASP A 292 26.48 -17.01 11.50
N PHE A 293 25.83 -17.67 12.46
CA PHE A 293 24.85 -18.72 12.19
C PHE A 293 23.62 -18.19 11.45
N VAL A 294 23.08 -17.05 11.86
CA VAL A 294 21.89 -16.43 11.25
C VAL A 294 22.19 -15.90 9.85
N LEU A 295 23.36 -15.31 9.62
CA LEU A 295 23.78 -14.84 8.29
C LEU A 295 24.09 -16.01 7.35
N GLY A 296 24.57 -17.14 7.88
CA GLY A 296 24.82 -18.37 7.12
C GLY A 296 23.56 -19.21 6.84
N ALA A 297 22.46 -18.97 7.57
CA ALA A 297 21.21 -19.67 7.36
C ALA A 297 20.53 -19.19 6.07
N GLN A 298 20.42 -20.08 5.08
CA GLN A 298 19.63 -19.80 3.88
C GLN A 298 18.18 -19.57 4.27
N ALA A 299 17.55 -18.51 3.74
CA ALA A 299 16.14 -18.26 3.93
C ALA A 299 15.34 -19.51 3.54
N GLU A 300 14.54 -20.03 4.47
CA GLU A 300 13.71 -21.21 4.26
C GLU A 300 12.83 -20.98 3.03
N LYS A 301 12.96 -21.85 2.03
CA LYS A 301 12.17 -21.76 0.80
C LYS A 301 10.86 -22.51 1.03
N TRP A 302 9.76 -21.83 0.70
CA TRP A 302 8.42 -22.40 0.71
C TRP A 302 8.22 -23.25 -0.54
N ASP A 303 8.05 -24.54 -0.37
CA ASP A 303 7.72 -25.48 -1.43
C ASP A 303 6.23 -25.87 -1.43
N CYS A 304 5.78 -26.41 -2.56
CA CYS A 304 4.43 -26.95 -2.69
C CYS A 304 4.31 -28.27 -1.91
N ILE A 305 3.20 -28.42 -1.17
CA ILE A 305 2.90 -29.64 -0.41
C ILE A 305 2.80 -30.83 -1.37
N GLN A 306 3.29 -32.00 -0.95
CA GLN A 306 3.12 -33.24 -1.70
C GLN A 306 1.62 -33.56 -1.88
N GLU A 307 1.23 -34.02 -3.08
CA GLU A 307 -0.18 -34.18 -3.47
C GLU A 307 -0.97 -35.15 -2.57
N GLY A 308 -0.28 -36.10 -1.92
CA GLY A 308 -0.88 -37.02 -0.95
C GLY A 308 -1.23 -36.36 0.40
N GLU A 309 -0.35 -35.49 0.92
CA GLU A 309 -0.60 -34.75 2.15
C GLU A 309 -1.66 -33.68 1.96
N LEU A 310 -1.68 -33.03 0.79
CA LEU A 310 -2.71 -32.06 0.44
C LEU A 310 -4.11 -32.68 0.47
N LYS A 311 -4.27 -33.89 -0.07
CA LYS A 311 -5.54 -34.64 -0.04
C LYS A 311 -5.99 -34.99 1.38
N LEU A 312 -5.06 -35.32 2.27
CA LEU A 312 -5.36 -35.60 3.68
C LEU A 312 -5.81 -34.34 4.42
N ILE A 313 -5.14 -33.22 4.18
CA ILE A 313 -5.49 -31.92 4.77
C ILE A 313 -6.85 -31.45 4.25
N ASP A 314 -7.10 -31.57 2.94
CA ASP A 314 -8.39 -31.25 2.33
C ASP A 314 -9.52 -32.10 2.94
N GLN A 315 -9.32 -33.41 3.06
CA GLN A 315 -10.32 -34.30 3.64
C GLN A 315 -10.61 -33.96 5.11
N TRP A 316 -9.58 -33.64 5.89
CA TRP A 316 -9.75 -33.26 7.29
C TRP A 316 -10.48 -31.92 7.41
N PHE A 317 -10.11 -30.94 6.59
CA PHE A 317 -10.72 -29.61 6.59
C PHE A 317 -12.19 -29.65 6.18
N MET A 318 -12.54 -30.42 5.15
CA MET A 318 -13.94 -30.59 4.72
C MET A 318 -14.78 -31.22 5.82
N ASN A 319 -14.27 -32.26 6.50
CA ASN A 319 -14.97 -32.89 7.62
C ASN A 319 -15.15 -31.93 8.81
N TYR A 320 -14.13 -31.12 9.12
CA TYR A 320 -14.23 -30.08 10.16
C TYR A 320 -15.31 -29.03 9.81
N ALA A 321 -15.30 -28.54 8.57
CA ALA A 321 -16.26 -27.53 8.11
C ALA A 321 -17.70 -28.07 8.08
N GLU A 322 -17.90 -29.32 7.67
CA GLU A 322 -19.21 -29.99 7.72
C GLU A 322 -19.70 -30.24 9.14
N GLN A 323 -18.80 -30.60 10.08
CA GLN A 323 -19.15 -30.75 11.49
C GLN A 323 -19.55 -29.43 12.14
N ASP A 324 -18.86 -28.32 11.84
CA ASP A 324 -19.21 -27.01 12.38
C ASP A 324 -20.54 -26.47 11.81
N LEU A 325 -20.87 -26.85 10.56
CA LEU A 325 -22.18 -26.59 9.97
C LEU A 325 -23.28 -27.40 10.68
N ASN A 326 -23.07 -28.69 10.91
CA ASN A 326 -24.07 -29.59 11.49
C ASN A 326 -24.36 -29.34 12.98
N ASN A 327 -23.40 -28.81 13.73
CA ASN A 327 -23.52 -28.64 15.19
C ASN A 327 -24.22 -27.35 15.65
N SER A 328 -24.80 -26.53 14.75
CA SER A 328 -25.32 -25.22 15.16
C SER A 328 -26.62 -24.77 14.47
N VAL A 329 -27.45 -24.05 15.22
CA VAL A 329 -28.88 -23.82 14.96
C VAL A 329 -29.19 -22.44 14.33
N LEU A 330 -28.18 -21.66 13.88
CA LEU A 330 -28.39 -20.28 13.39
C LEU A 330 -28.19 -20.10 11.87
N GLU A 331 -29.09 -19.35 11.23
CA GLU A 331 -29.17 -19.05 9.78
C GLU A 331 -27.95 -18.28 9.20
N ASP A 332 -27.19 -17.55 10.01
CA ASP A 332 -26.04 -16.74 9.55
C ASP A 332 -24.80 -17.56 9.15
N LYS A 333 -24.78 -18.86 9.40
CA LYS A 333 -23.59 -19.72 9.23
C LYS A 333 -23.39 -20.28 7.84
N GLN A 334 -24.44 -20.35 7.01
CA GLN A 334 -24.28 -20.79 5.61
C GLN A 334 -23.40 -19.82 4.83
N ARG A 335 -23.55 -18.51 5.11
CA ARG A 335 -22.67 -17.46 4.59
C ARG A 335 -21.22 -17.62 5.06
N VAL A 336 -21.03 -17.95 6.34
CA VAL A 336 -19.69 -18.16 6.92
C VAL A 336 -19.01 -19.38 6.31
N TYR A 337 -19.76 -20.48 6.14
CA TYR A 337 -19.29 -21.68 5.46
C TYR A 337 -18.85 -21.40 4.01
N ASP A 338 -19.69 -20.69 3.24
CA ASP A 338 -19.37 -20.31 1.86
C ASP A 338 -18.13 -19.42 1.80
N GLN A 339 -17.97 -18.49 2.75
CA GLN A 339 -16.80 -17.63 2.84
C GLN A 339 -15.53 -18.44 3.19
N ILE A 340 -15.60 -19.37 4.16
CA ILE A 340 -14.49 -20.26 4.53
C ILE A 340 -14.06 -21.11 3.32
N MET A 341 -15.01 -21.66 2.57
CA MET A 341 -14.74 -22.44 1.37
C MET A 341 -14.12 -21.60 0.24
N SER A 342 -14.57 -20.35 0.07
CA SER A 342 -13.97 -19.42 -0.90
C SER A 342 -12.52 -19.08 -0.55
N LEU A 343 -12.21 -18.91 0.74
CA LEU A 343 -10.87 -18.59 1.22
C LEU A 343 -9.91 -19.77 1.09
N TRP A 344 -10.39 -20.98 1.34
CA TRP A 344 -9.60 -22.22 1.19
C TRP A 344 -9.20 -22.44 -0.27
N LYS A 345 -10.15 -22.31 -1.21
CA LYS A 345 -9.88 -22.49 -2.66
C LYS A 345 -8.93 -21.45 -3.25
N ASN A 346 -8.90 -20.24 -2.70
CA ASN A 346 -8.11 -19.14 -3.24
C ASN A 346 -6.64 -19.14 -2.79
N LYS A 347 -6.24 -19.95 -1.81
CA LYS A 347 -4.87 -19.97 -1.29
C LYS A 347 -4.22 -21.34 -1.46
N ALA A 348 -3.17 -21.40 -2.26
CA ALA A 348 -2.31 -22.58 -2.34
C ALA A 348 -1.56 -22.77 -1.01
N LEU A 349 -1.77 -23.91 -0.37
CA LEU A 349 -1.04 -24.31 0.83
C LEU A 349 0.44 -24.57 0.46
N LYS A 350 1.35 -24.09 1.30
CA LYS A 350 2.79 -24.26 1.13
C LYS A 350 3.39 -24.90 2.38
N THR A 351 4.41 -25.70 2.20
CA THR A 351 5.21 -26.31 3.27
C THR A 351 6.64 -25.78 3.22
N LEU A 352 7.32 -25.80 4.36
CA LEU A 352 8.75 -25.52 4.41
C LEU A 352 9.51 -26.71 3.83
N ASP A 353 10.45 -26.44 2.91
CA ASP A 353 11.35 -27.44 2.36
C ASP A 353 12.26 -27.97 3.48
N LYS A 354 12.11 -29.25 3.84
CA LYS A 354 12.94 -29.90 4.85
C LYS A 354 14.21 -30.41 4.17
N LYS A 355 15.31 -29.67 4.30
CA LYS A 355 16.66 -30.18 4.01
C LYS A 355 17.18 -31.04 5.15
#